data_AF-A0A1A6FTJ5-F1
#
_entry.id   AF-A0A1A6FTJ5-F1
#
_cell.length_a   1.000
_cell.length_b   1.000
_cell.length_c   1.000
_cell.angle_alpha   90.00
_cell.angle_beta   90.00
_cell.angle_gamma   90.00
#
_symmetry.space_group_name_H-M   'P 1'
#
loop_
_entity.id
_entity.type
_entity.pdbx_description
1 polymer ?
#
loop_
_entity_poly.entity_id
_entity_poly.type
_entity_poly.pdbx_seq_one_letter_code
_entity_poly.pdbx_strand_id
1 'polypeptide(L)' 'MADYKVTVEEQPDGKWACFLHVPGEEPYNLGKTFKNEERADAWLTVGEATTAIDMAVAKLTKK' A
#
# COMPACT_ATOMS: atom_id res chain seq x y z
N MET A 1 -7.61 -9.63 13.23
CA MET A 1 -7.19 -9.18 11.89
C MET A 1 -6.73 -7.75 12.07
N ALA A 2 -5.53 -7.39 11.64
CA ALA A 2 -5.10 -5.99 11.75
C ALA A 2 -6.03 -5.15 10.87
N ASP A 3 -6.68 -4.14 11.45
CA ASP A 3 -7.55 -3.20 10.74
C ASP A 3 -6.70 -2.24 9.90
N TYR A 4 -6.12 -2.72 8.81
CA TYR A 4 -5.38 -1.88 7.86
C TYR A 4 -6.21 -1.63 6.60
N LYS A 5 -6.03 -0.46 6.00
CA LYS A 5 -6.65 -0.07 4.74
C LYS A 5 -5.58 0.24 3.72
N VAL A 6 -5.68 -0.34 2.54
CA VAL A 6 -4.82 0.05 1.42
C VAL A 6 -5.59 1.04 0.55
N THR A 7 -4.95 2.15 0.21
CA THR A 7 -5.46 3.18 -0.69
C THR A 7 -4.51 3.29 -1.87
N VAL A 8 -5.05 3.66 -3.02
CA VAL A 8 -4.25 4.04 -4.17
C VAL A 8 -4.33 5.56 -4.29
N GLU A 9 -3.19 6.22 -4.25
CA GLU A 9 -3.12 7.68 -4.32
C GLU A 9 -2.17 8.12 -5.44
N GLU A 10 -2.56 9.19 -6.13
CA GLU A 10 -1.71 9.85 -7.12
C GLU A 10 -0.63 10.68 -6.41
N GLN A 11 0.62 10.44 -6.78
CA GLN A 11 1.78 11.16 -6.34
C GLN A 11 1.99 12.43 -7.19
N PRO A 12 2.65 13.47 -6.64
CA PRO A 12 2.93 14.72 -7.37
C PRO A 12 3.77 14.54 -8.64
N ASP A 13 4.40 13.37 -8.83
CA ASP A 13 5.10 12.98 -10.06
C ASP A 13 4.15 12.50 -11.19
N GLY A 14 2.83 12.50 -10.96
CA GLY A 14 1.82 11.98 -11.89
C GLY A 14 1.78 10.44 -11.94
N LYS A 15 2.32 9.77 -10.92
CA LYS A 15 2.34 8.32 -10.77
C LYS A 15 1.44 7.90 -9.62
N TRP A 16 0.89 6.70 -9.69
CA TRP A 16 0.01 6.14 -8.68
C TRP A 16 0.79 5.22 -7.74
N ALA A 17 0.60 5.33 -6.44
CA ALA A 17 1.24 4.47 -5.46
C ALA A 17 0.21 3.88 -4.51
N CYS A 18 0.53 2.72 -3.94
CA CYS A 18 -0.31 2.09 -2.94
C CYS A 18 0.20 2.44 -1.55
N PHE A 19 -0.68 3.00 -0.73
CA PHE A 19 -0.40 3.39 0.64
C PHE A 19 -1.18 2.50 1.61
N LEU A 20 -0.48 2.00 2.62
CA LEU A 20 -1.04 1.24 3.71
C LEU A 20 -1.34 2.18 4.87
N HIS A 21 -2.60 2.34 5.19
CA HIS A 21 -3.08 3.07 6.37
C HIS A 21 -3.34 2.08 7.50
N VAL A 22 -2.61 2.25 8.60
CA VAL A 22 -2.84 1.53 9.85
C VAL A 22 -3.32 2.55 10.90
N PRO A 23 -4.37 2.26 11.66
CA PRO A 23 -4.89 3.17 12.68
C PRO A 23 -3.82 3.46 13.73
N GLY A 24 -3.47 4.74 13.87
CA GLY A 24 -2.45 5.21 14.82
C GLY A 24 -1.03 5.31 14.25
N GLU A 25 -0.79 4.91 13.01
CA GLU A 25 0.50 5.06 12.31
C GLU A 25 0.33 5.89 11.03
N GLU A 26 1.45 6.42 10.53
CA GLU A 26 1.48 7.17 9.27
C GLU A 26 1.28 6.25 8.06
N PRO A 27 0.68 6.76 6.96
CA PRO A 27 0.50 5.97 5.74
C PRO A 27 1.84 5.50 5.19
N TYR A 28 1.99 4.17 5.08
CA TYR A 28 3.21 3.55 4.61
C TYR A 28 3.12 3.29 3.11
N ASN A 29 4.04 3.87 2.35
CA ASN A 29 4.15 3.58 0.93
C ASN A 29 4.67 2.15 0.74
N LEU A 30 3.93 1.32 0.01
CA LEU A 30 4.33 -0.07 -0.31
C LEU A 30 5.56 -0.17 -1.24
N GLY A 31 6.17 0.98 -1.59
CA GLY A 31 7.43 1.08 -2.31
C GLY A 31 7.30 0.95 -3.82
N LYS A 32 6.07 0.90 -4.34
CA LYS A 32 5.79 0.69 -5.76
C LYS A 32 4.94 1.80 -6.33
N THR A 33 5.37 2.30 -7.49
CA THR A 33 4.68 3.33 -8.26
C THR A 33 4.25 2.77 -9.61
N PHE A 34 3.12 3.28 -10.08
CA PHE A 34 2.42 2.83 -11.27
C PHE A 34 2.10 4.04 -12.14
N LYS A 35 1.91 3.80 -13.43
CA LYS A 35 1.59 4.88 -14.37
C LYS A 35 0.13 5.32 -14.28
N ASN A 36 -0.78 4.42 -13.86
CA ASN A 36 -2.21 4.66 -13.78
C ASN A 36 -2.79 3.94 -12.57
N GLU A 37 -3.93 4.43 -12.06
CA GLU A 37 -4.69 3.86 -10.95
C GLU A 37 -5.02 2.37 -11.17
N GLU A 38 -5.58 2.01 -12.33
CA GLU A 38 -5.94 0.61 -12.66
C GLU A 38 -4.79 -0.38 -12.46
N ARG A 39 -3.55 0.02 -12.78
CA ARG A 39 -2.38 -0.86 -12.60
C ARG A 39 -2.01 -1.02 -11.15
N ALA A 40 -2.21 0.03 -10.36
CA ALA A 40 -1.95 -0.01 -8.94
C ALA A 40 -3.01 -0.86 -8.23
N ASP A 41 -4.28 -0.67 -8.56
CA ASP A 41 -5.40 -1.49 -8.06
C ASP A 41 -5.24 -2.97 -8.48
N ALA A 42 -4.96 -3.23 -9.75
CA ALA A 42 -4.69 -4.58 -10.23
C ALA A 42 -3.48 -5.21 -9.53
N TRP A 43 -2.45 -4.43 -9.18
CA TRP A 43 -1.33 -4.95 -8.41
C TRP A 43 -1.75 -5.37 -7.00
N LEU A 44 -2.67 -4.67 -6.33
CA LEU A 44 -3.20 -5.10 -5.02
C LEU A 44 -3.84 -6.49 -5.05
N THR A 45 -4.29 -6.94 -6.22
CA THR A 45 -4.85 -8.29 -6.40
C THR A 45 -3.79 -9.38 -6.61
N VAL A 46 -2.52 -9.02 -6.89
CA VAL A 46 -1.45 -10.00 -7.09
C VAL A 46 -0.77 -10.41 -5.78
N GLY A 47 -0.26 -11.64 -5.73
CA GLY A 47 0.43 -12.21 -4.55
C GLY A 47 1.63 -11.38 -4.05
N GLU A 48 2.29 -10.65 -4.95
CA GLU A 48 3.37 -9.73 -4.59
C GLU A 48 2.88 -8.58 -3.70
N ALA A 49 1.72 -7.99 -4.01
CA ALA A 49 1.18 -6.91 -3.19
C ALA A 49 0.71 -7.42 -1.84
N THR A 50 0.06 -8.59 -1.80
CA THR A 50 -0.37 -9.21 -0.54
C THR A 50 0.81 -9.46 0.39
N THR A 51 1.94 -9.92 -0.16
CA THR A 51 3.19 -10.10 0.59
C THR A 51 3.76 -8.78 1.08
N ALA A 52 3.81 -7.74 0.23
CA ALA A 52 4.28 -6.42 0.62
C ALA A 52 3.42 -5.79 1.73
N ILE A 53 2.09 -5.96 1.64
CA ILE A 53 1.13 -5.52 2.65
C ILE A 53 1.39 -6.27 3.97
N ASP A 54 1.51 -7.59 3.96
CA ASP A 54 1.75 -8.39 5.17
C ASP A 54 3.05 -7.96 5.88
N MET A 55 4.14 -7.78 5.13
CA MET A 55 5.41 -7.30 5.69
C MET A 55 5.30 -5.89 6.26
N ALA A 56 4.59 -4.98 5.58
CA ALA A 56 4.39 -3.61 6.03
C ALA A 56 3.51 -3.55 7.28
N VAL A 57 2.39 -4.28 7.30
CA VAL A 57 1.52 -4.42 8.47
C VAL A 57 2.31 -4.99 9.64
N ALA A 58 3.02 -6.11 9.44
CA ALA A 58 3.81 -6.73 10.49
C ALA A 58 4.89 -5.79 11.04
N LYS A 59 5.45 -4.90 10.22
CA LYS A 59 6.43 -3.89 10.65
C LYS A 59 5.79 -2.77 11.47
N LEU A 60 4.60 -2.30 11.09
CA LEU A 60 3.89 -1.20 11.76
C LEU A 60 3.19 -1.67 13.05
N THR A 61 2.62 -2.88 13.06
CA THR A 61 1.87 -3.40 14.21
C THR A 61 2.73 -4.13 15.25
N LYS A 62 3.99 -4.47 14.96
CA LYS A 62 4.92 -5.09 15.93
C LYS A 62 5.65 -4.07 16.83
N LYS A 63 5.23 -2.81 16.79
CA LYS A 63 5.88 -1.71 17.52
C LYS A 63 5.40 -1.64 18.96
#